data_AF-A0A4U1B849-F1
#
_entry.id   AF-A0A4U1B849-F1
#
_cell.length_a   1.000
_cell.length_b   1.000
_cell.length_c   1.000
_cell.angle_alpha   90.00
_cell.angle_beta   90.00
_cell.angle_gamma   90.00
#
_symmetry.space_group_name_H-M   'P 1'
#
loop_
_entity.id
_entity.type
_entity.pdbx_description
1 polymer ?
#
loop_
_entity_poly.entity_id
_entity_poly.type
_entity_poly.pdbx_seq_one_letter_code
_entity_poly.pdbx_strand_id
1 'polypeptide(L)' 'MPIKKWLFQYLIALPVIALLLSTIQYLKGRTIEYSVEFGILWAVISIGIFAVTRAYNYRKNIQCDLCNDLPTDKRTNGDM' A
#
# COMPACT_ATOMS: atom_id res chain seq x y z
N MET A 1 2.97 -15.78 -4.70
CA MET A 1 2.66 -14.48 -4.07
C MET A 1 2.82 -14.61 -2.56
N PRO A 2 3.59 -13.75 -1.90
CA PRO A 2 3.66 -13.72 -0.43
C PRO A 2 2.39 -13.05 0.16
N ILE A 3 1.22 -13.63 -0.09
CA ILE A 3 -0.11 -13.07 0.21
C ILE A 3 -0.24 -12.68 1.69
N LYS A 4 0.32 -13.49 2.60
CA LYS A 4 0.33 -13.21 4.05
C LYS A 4 1.06 -11.91 4.39
N LYS A 5 2.20 -11.63 3.73
CA LYS A 5 2.97 -10.39 3.94
C LYS A 5 2.20 -9.18 3.41
N TRP A 6 1.61 -9.32 2.22
CA TRP A 6 0.83 -8.24 1.59
C TRP A 6 -0.39 -7.89 2.44
N LEU A 7 -1.13 -8.89 2.91
CA LEU A 7 -2.30 -8.68 3.77
C LEU A 7 -1.92 -7.93 5.05
N PHE A 8 -0.83 -8.33 5.71
CA PHE A 8 -0.37 -7.66 6.93
C PHE A 8 0.03 -6.20 6.69
N GLN A 9 0.72 -5.92 5.57
CA GLN A 9 1.08 -4.55 5.18
C GLN A 9 -0.17 -3.69 4.96
N TYR A 10 -1.17 -4.20 4.23
CA TYR A 10 -2.40 -3.44 3.96
C TYR A 10 -3.28 -3.28 5.19
N LEU A 11 -3.28 -4.25 6.09
CA LEU A 11 -3.99 -4.16 7.37
C LEU A 11 -3.45 -3.03 8.25
N ILE A 12 -2.14 -2.75 8.19
CA ILE A 12 -1.53 -1.62 8.90
C ILE A 12 -1.68 -0.32 8.11
N ALA A 13 -1.52 -0.35 6.79
CA ALA A 13 -1.61 0.85 5.95
C ALA A 13 -3.01 1.49 5.98
N LEU A 14 -4.07 0.67 6.03
CA LEU A 14 -5.46 1.14 5.99
C LEU A 14 -5.81 2.10 7.14
N PRO A 15 -5.64 1.74 8.42
CA PRO A 15 -5.93 2.66 9.52
C PRO A 15 -5.02 3.89 9.51
N VAL A 16 -3.75 3.75 9.10
CA VAL A 16 -2.80 4.88 9.04
C VAL A 16 -3.25 5.92 8.00
N ILE A 17 -3.56 5.47 6.78
CA ILE A 17 -4.01 6.36 5.70
C ILE A 17 -5.38 6.95 6.01
N ALA A 18 -6.32 6.14 6.51
CA ALA A 18 -7.64 6.61 6.88
C ALA A 18 -7.56 7.70 7.95
N LEU A 19 -6.80 7.47 9.03
CA LEU A 19 -6.61 8.45 10.10
C LEU A 19 -5.97 9.75 9.58
N LEU A 20 -4.94 9.64 8.74
CA LEU A 20 -4.27 10.80 8.16
C LEU A 20 -5.23 11.65 7.32
N LEU A 21 -6.00 11.01 6.43
CA LEU A 21 -6.96 11.70 5.58
C LEU A 21 -8.13 12.29 6.38
N SER A 22 -8.66 11.56 7.37
CA SER A 22 -9.69 12.08 8.26
C SER A 22 -9.21 13.27 9.07
N THR A 23 -7.97 13.23 9.58
CA THR A 23 -7.37 14.34 10.33
C THR A 23 -7.28 15.59 9.46
N ILE A 24 -6.84 15.47 8.21
CA ILE A 24 -6.75 16.61 7.28
C ILE A 24 -8.13 17.25 7.07
N GLN A 25 -9.17 16.45 6.87
CA GLN A 25 -10.53 16.96 6.65
C GLN A 25 -11.12 17.62 7.91
N TYR A 26 -10.83 17.05 9.08
CA TYR A 26 -11.23 17.62 10.36
C TYR A 26 -10.55 18.99 10.58
N LEU A 27 -9.25 19.09 10.32
CA LEU A 27 -8.50 20.37 10.40
C LEU A 27 -9.02 21.42 9.41
N LYS A 28 -9.66 20.99 8.32
CA LYS A 28 -10.32 21.87 7.34
C LYS A 28 -11.69 22.38 7.82
N GLY A 29 -12.10 22.04 9.04
CA GLY A 29 -13.38 22.44 9.63
C GLY A 29 -14.57 21.64 9.13
N ARG A 30 -14.36 20.45 8.57
CA ARG A 30 -15.46 19.54 8.22
C ARG A 30 -16.01 18.82 9.44
N THR A 31 -17.23 18.30 9.33
CA THR A 31 -17.84 17.48 10.38
C THR A 31 -17.03 16.19 10.58
N ILE A 32 -17.10 15.62 11.79
CA ILE A 32 -16.38 14.38 12.13
C ILE A 32 -16.87 13.23 11.24
N GLU A 33 -18.19 13.10 11.08
CA GLU A 33 -18.82 12.10 10.22
C GLU A 33 -18.25 12.14 8.79
N TYR A 34 -18.30 13.32 8.14
CA TYR A 34 -17.77 13.50 6.80
C TYR A 34 -16.27 13.20 6.72
N SER A 35 -15.50 13.60 7.74
CA SER A 35 -14.05 13.40 7.76
C SER A 35 -13.67 11.93 7.87
N VAL A 36 -14.41 11.16 8.67
CA VAL A 36 -14.23 9.71 8.82
C VAL A 36 -14.63 8.98 7.54
N GLU A 37 -15.81 9.29 6.97
CA GLU A 37 -16.26 8.71 5.71
C GLU A 37 -15.27 8.95 4.58
N PHE A 38 -14.80 10.20 4.45
CA PHE A 38 -13.80 10.58 3.46
C PHE A 38 -12.51 9.78 3.64
N GLY A 39 -11.99 9.71 4.87
CA GLY A 39 -10.74 9.01 5.15
C GLY A 39 -10.81 7.52 4.83
N ILE A 40 -11.90 6.86 5.22
CA ILE A 40 -12.10 5.42 4.94
C ILE A 40 -12.23 5.17 3.43
N LEU A 41 -13.08 5.92 2.73
CA LEU A 41 -13.29 5.76 1.29
C LEU A 41 -11.98 5.91 0.51
N TRP A 42 -11.25 7.00 0.76
CA TRP A 42 -10.02 7.27 0.04
C TRP A 42 -8.87 6.35 0.45
N ALA A 43 -8.83 5.86 1.69
CA ALA A 43 -7.87 4.84 2.10
C ALA A 43 -8.09 3.52 1.34
N VAL A 44 -9.34 3.06 1.24
CA VAL A 44 -9.69 1.83 0.49
C VAL A 44 -9.35 1.98 -0.99
N ILE A 45 -9.70 3.11 -1.62
CA ILE A 45 -9.40 3.37 -3.03
C ILE A 45 -7.88 3.37 -3.26
N SER A 46 -7.12 4.09 -2.43
CA SER A 46 -5.67 4.22 -2.59
C SER A 46 -4.95 2.89 -2.42
N ILE A 47 -5.31 2.12 -1.38
CA ILE A 47 -4.75 0.78 -1.15
C ILE A 47 -5.15 -0.18 -2.25
N GLY A 48 -6.40 -0.11 -2.74
CA GLY A 48 -6.89 -0.92 -3.85
C GLY A 48 -6.07 -0.72 -5.11
N ILE A 49 -5.82 0.54 -5.51
CA ILE A 49 -4.98 0.86 -6.67
C ILE A 49 -3.57 0.27 -6.49
N PHE A 50 -2.94 0.52 -5.35
CA PHE A 50 -1.59 0.02 -5.09
C PHE A 50 -1.52 -1.51 -5.08
N ALA A 51 -2.50 -2.18 -4.48
CA ALA A 51 -2.58 -3.64 -4.43
C ALA A 51 -2.75 -4.24 -5.83
N VAL A 52 -3.61 -3.66 -6.66
CA VAL A 52 -3.82 -4.10 -8.06
C VAL A 52 -2.55 -3.89 -8.88
N THR A 53 -1.91 -2.73 -8.80
CA THR A 53 -0.64 -2.46 -9.52
C THR A 53 0.46 -3.43 -9.09
N ARG A 54 0.61 -3.66 -7.78
CA ARG A 54 1.59 -4.61 -7.25
C ARG A 54 1.31 -6.04 -7.69
N ALA A 55 0.04 -6.46 -7.70
CA ALA A 55 -0.35 -7.78 -8.21
C ALA A 55 -0.09 -7.94 -9.71
N TYR A 56 -0.34 -6.89 -10.51
CA TYR A 56 -0.04 -6.87 -11.93
C TYR A 56 1.48 -6.99 -12.18
N ASN A 57 2.29 -6.17 -11.52
CA ASN A 57 3.74 -6.19 -11.64
C ASN A 57 4.34 -7.54 -11.21
N TYR A 58 3.85 -8.11 -10.10
CA TYR A 58 4.25 -9.43 -9.64
C TYR A 58 3.96 -10.52 -10.67
N ARG A 59 2.77 -10.50 -11.30
CA ARG A 59 2.41 -11.46 -12.36
C ARG A 59 3.28 -11.32 -13.61
N LYS A 60 3.79 -10.11 -13.87
CA LYS A 60 4.65 -9.80 -15.03
C LYS A 60 6.15 -9.92 -14.74
N ASN A 61 6.55 -10.35 -13.54
CA ASN A 61 7.95 -10.38 -13.07
C ASN A 61 8.66 -9.02 -13.21
N ILE A 62 7.92 -7.91 -13.10
CA ILE A 62 8.49 -6.57 -13.10
C ILE A 62 9.03 -6.32 -11.69
N GLN A 63 10.34 -6.04 -11.57
CA GLN A 63 10.95 -5.73 -10.28
C GLN A 63 10.42 -4.41 -9.73
N CYS A 64 10.02 -4.45 -8.46
CA CYS A 64 9.69 -3.27 -7.67
C CYS A 64 10.70 -3.22 -6.51
N ASP A 65 11.61 -2.25 -6.56
CA ASP A 65 12.69 -2.08 -5.57
C ASP A 65 12.14 -1.88 -4.16
N LEU A 66 11.04 -1.15 -4.04
CA LEU A 66 10.34 -0.92 -2.77
C LEU A 66 9.64 -2.17 -2.23
N CYS A 67 9.18 -3.04 -3.12
CA CYS A 67 8.31 -4.16 -2.76
C CYS A 67 9.11 -5.41 -2.36
N ASN A 68 10.30 -5.60 -2.95
CA ASN A 68 11.19 -6.74 -2.74
C ASN A 68 10.46 -8.11 -2.76
N ASP A 69 9.52 -8.27 -3.70
CA ASP A 69 8.65 -9.46 -3.79
C ASP A 69 9.24 -10.61 -4.62
N LEU A 70 10.24 -10.29 -5.45
CA LEU A 70 10.94 -11.23 -6.31
C LEU A 70 12.32 -11.50 -5.70
N PRO A 71 12.85 -12.72 -5.77
CA PRO A 71 14.21 -12.98 -5.35
C PRO A 71 15.16 -12.14 -6.21
N THR A 72 15.94 -11.26 -5.57
CA THR A 72 17.10 -10.64 -6.22
C THR A 72 18.04 -11.78 -6.63
N ASP A 73 18.33 -11.92 -7.92
CA ASP A 73 19.38 -12.86 -8.36
C ASP A 73 20.69 -12.44 -7.70
N LYS A 74 21.12 -13.19 -6.67
CA LYS A 74 22.46 -13.05 -6.09
C LYS A 74 23.51 -13.70 -7.00
N ARG A 75 23.47 -13.46 -8.32
CA ARG A 75 24.56 -13.81 -9.25
C ARG A 75 25.28 -12.57 -9.76
N THR A 76 25.78 -11.76 -8.84
CA THR A 76 26.93 -10.90 -9.10
C THR A 76 27.69 -10.61 -7.80
N ASN A 77 28.13 -11.66 -7.10
CA ASN A 77 29.31 -11.54 -6.23
C ASN A 77 29.90 -12.93 -6.00
N GLY A 78 30.59 -13.43 -7.02
CA GLY A 78 31.15 -14.78 -6.99
C GLY A 78 32.01 -15.15 -8.18
N ASP A 79 32.48 -14.19 -8.98
CA ASP A 79 33.49 -14.44 -10.03
C ASP A 79 34.36 -13.18 -10.24
N MET A 80 35.60 -13.31 -9.77
CA MET A 80 36.81 -12.49 -9.99
C MET A 80 36.96 -11.12 -9.33
#